data_AF-A0A938Q7E3-F1
#
_entry.id   AF-A0A938Q7E3-F1
#
_cell.length_a   1.000
_cell.length_b   1.000
_cell.length_c   1.000
_cell.angle_alpha   90.00
_cell.angle_beta   90.00
_cell.angle_gamma   90.00
#
_symmetry.space_group_name_H-M   'P 1'
#
loop_
_entity.id
_entity.type
_entity.pdbx_description
1 polymer ?
#
loop_
_entity_poly.entity_id
_entity_poly.type
_entity_poly.pdbx_seq_one_letter_code
_entity_poly.pdbx_strand_id
1 'polypeptide(L)'
;MKSTLLQTCHNQLTPYLDHDWAIGLSGGCDSVVLYHLIKSAFPQKPLTVIHINHQVQKQANEWETFCENLVTCTDDRFYARRIECTKESEEHFREKRFEAFELQLLELKENC
;
A
#
# COMPACT_ATOMS: atom_id res chain seq x y z
N MET A 1 -24.71 -3.70 19.36
CA MET A 1 -23.24 -3.76 19.60
C MET A 1 -22.58 -2.79 18.65
N LYS A 2 -21.73 -1.88 19.14
CA LYS A 2 -20.87 -1.09 18.24
C LYS A 2 -19.78 -2.02 17.70
N SER A 3 -19.63 -2.13 16.38
CA SER A 3 -18.54 -2.89 15.77
C SER A 3 -17.21 -2.18 16.01
N THR A 4 -16.15 -2.93 16.30
CA THR A 4 -14.79 -2.38 16.35
C THR A 4 -14.29 -2.14 14.91
N LEU A 5 -13.25 -1.32 14.75
CA LEU A 5 -12.60 -1.12 13.46
C LEU A 5 -12.10 -2.46 12.88
N LEU A 6 -11.54 -3.33 13.74
CA LEU A 6 -11.08 -4.67 13.37
C LEU A 6 -12.22 -5.56 12.86
N GLN A 7 -13.34 -5.61 13.59
CA GLN A 7 -14.50 -6.41 13.15
C GLN A 7 -15.09 -5.88 11.84
N THR A 8 -15.09 -4.56 11.68
CA THR A 8 -15.59 -3.90 10.46
C THR A 8 -14.69 -4.25 9.28
N CYS A 9 -13.37 -4.15 9.42
CA CYS A 9 -12.40 -4.54 8.41
C CYS A 9 -12.53 -6.02 8.03
N HIS A 10 -12.58 -6.91 9.03
CA HIS A 10 -12.79 -8.33 8.79
C HIS A 10 -14.07 -8.57 7.97
N ASN A 11 -15.21 -8.06 8.41
CA ASN A 11 -16.49 -8.28 7.74
C ASN A 11 -16.55 -7.69 6.32
N GLN A 12 -15.91 -6.54 6.08
CA GLN A 12 -15.91 -5.91 4.76
C GLN A 12 -15.00 -6.63 3.76
N LEU A 13 -13.91 -7.23 4.23
CA LEU A 13 -12.93 -7.87 3.36
C LEU A 13 -13.14 -9.40 3.23
N THR A 14 -13.85 -10.05 4.16
CA THR A 14 -14.19 -11.49 4.08
C THR A 14 -14.73 -11.92 2.70
N PRO A 15 -15.64 -11.18 2.04
CA PRO A 15 -16.16 -11.57 0.73
C PRO A 15 -15.11 -11.64 -0.39
N TYR A 16 -13.94 -11.04 -0.19
CA TYR A 16 -12.87 -10.94 -1.19
C TYR A 16 -11.66 -11.80 -0.85
N LEU A 17 -11.76 -12.72 0.11
CA LEU A 17 -10.61 -13.52 0.59
C LEU A 17 -9.93 -14.35 -0.50
N ASP A 18 -10.68 -14.83 -1.47
CA ASP A 18 -10.16 -15.63 -2.59
C ASP A 18 -9.44 -14.78 -3.66
N HIS A 19 -9.32 -13.46 -3.46
CA HIS A 19 -8.63 -12.55 -4.38
C HIS A 19 -7.24 -12.17 -3.86
N ASP A 20 -6.34 -11.83 -4.79
CA ASP A 20 -5.11 -11.15 -4.45
C ASP A 20 -5.40 -9.72 -4.00
N TRP A 21 -4.77 -9.31 -2.90
CA TRP A 21 -4.96 -7.99 -2.31
C TRP A 21 -3.71 -7.15 -2.50
N ALA A 22 -3.90 -5.95 -3.02
CA ALA A 22 -2.85 -4.94 -3.10
C ALA A 22 -3.24 -3.72 -2.25
N ILE A 23 -2.25 -3.14 -1.57
CA ILE A 23 -2.43 -1.97 -0.71
C ILE A 23 -1.35 -0.93 -1.00
N GLY A 24 -1.76 0.34 -1.04
CA GLY A 24 -0.84 1.48 -1.04
C GLY A 24 -0.31 1.78 0.36
N LEU A 25 1.00 1.79 0.52
CA LEU A 25 1.66 2.14 1.78
C LEU A 25 2.52 3.40 1.57
N SER A 26 2.07 4.54 2.08
CA SER A 26 2.80 5.81 1.95
C SER A 26 3.82 6.04 3.05
N GLY A 27 3.73 5.30 4.15
CA GLY A 27 4.50 5.53 5.38
C GLY A 27 3.81 6.48 6.37
N GLY A 28 2.69 7.11 5.96
CA GLY A 28 1.85 7.91 6.85
C GLY A 28 1.00 7.05 7.79
N CYS A 29 0.62 7.62 8.93
CA CYS A 29 -0.14 6.95 9.99
C CYS A 29 -1.36 6.17 9.47
N ASP A 30 -2.19 6.79 8.62
CA ASP A 30 -3.40 6.14 8.11
C ASP A 30 -3.09 4.88 7.30
N SER A 31 -2.08 4.93 6.43
CA SER A 31 -1.68 3.78 5.61
C SER A 31 -1.06 2.67 6.44
N VAL A 32 -0.28 3.02 7.47
CA VAL A 32 0.35 2.07 8.39
C VAL A 32 -0.70 1.40 9.29
N VAL A 33 -1.67 2.17 9.81
CA VAL A 33 -2.79 1.65 10.59
C VAL A 33 -3.64 0.72 9.72
N LEU A 34 -3.94 1.09 8.48
CA LEU A 34 -4.69 0.24 7.55
C LEU A 34 -3.96 -1.08 7.28
N TYR A 35 -2.65 -1.03 7.03
CA TYR A 35 -1.82 -2.23 6.87
C TYR A 35 -1.91 -3.14 8.10
N HIS A 36 -1.64 -2.62 9.30
CA HIS A 36 -1.71 -3.40 10.53
C HIS A 36 -3.12 -3.91 10.84
N LEU A 37 -4.16 -3.14 10.51
CA LEU A 37 -5.55 -3.55 10.66
C LEU A 37 -5.87 -4.78 9.80
N ILE A 38 -5.45 -4.77 8.53
CA ILE A 38 -5.62 -5.91 7.63
C ILE A 38 -4.83 -7.11 8.12
N LYS A 39 -3.55 -6.94 8.50
CA LYS A 39 -2.73 -8.05 9.03
C LYS A 39 -3.25 -8.58 10.37
N SER A 40 -3.92 -7.76 11.17
CA SER A 40 -4.57 -8.21 12.41
C SER A 40 -5.86 -8.98 12.12
N ALA A 41 -6.64 -8.55 11.13
CA ALA A 41 -7.87 -9.22 10.73
C ALA A 41 -7.60 -10.53 9.98
N PHE A 42 -6.53 -10.56 9.18
CA PHE A 42 -6.17 -11.68 8.31
C PHE A 42 -4.65 -11.97 8.38
N PRO A 43 -4.16 -12.56 9.48
CA PRO A 43 -2.72 -12.75 9.70
C PRO A 43 -2.01 -13.53 8.60
N GLN A 44 -2.71 -14.51 8.01
CA GLN A 44 -2.18 -15.41 6.99
C GLN A 44 -2.45 -14.95 5.55
N LYS A 45 -3.11 -13.79 5.35
CA LYS A 45 -3.35 -13.28 3.99
C LYS A 45 -2.08 -12.56 3.52
N PRO A 46 -1.39 -13.05 2.48
CA PRO A 46 -0.30 -12.30 1.87
C PRO A 46 -0.86 -11.08 1.15
N LEU A 47 -0.18 -9.95 1.31
CA LEU A 47 -0.51 -8.70 0.64
C LEU A 47 0.57 -8.35 -0.39
N THR A 48 0.16 -7.69 -1.46
CA THR A 48 1.08 -6.89 -2.29
C THR A 48 1.08 -5.46 -1.77
N VAL A 49 2.18 -5.04 -1.18
CA VAL A 49 2.37 -3.69 -0.64
C VAL A 49 3.11 -2.85 -1.67
N ILE A 50 2.49 -1.75 -2.09
CA ILE A 50 3.01 -0.85 -3.11
C ILE A 50 3.28 0.52 -2.49
N HIS A 51 4.53 0.95 -2.51
CA HIS A 51 4.94 2.29 -2.12
C HIS A 51 5.22 3.13 -3.38
N ILE A 52 4.61 4.32 -3.47
CA ILE A 52 4.91 5.29 -4.53
C ILE A 52 5.76 6.41 -3.96
N ASN A 53 7.05 6.38 -4.28
CA ASN A 53 8.01 7.41 -3.90
C ASN A 53 7.96 8.56 -4.92
N HIS A 54 7.38 9.68 -4.53
CA HIS A 54 7.22 10.85 -5.39
C HIS A 54 8.46 11.77 -5.46
N GLN A 55 9.52 11.48 -4.70
CA GLN A 55 10.80 12.20 -4.67
C GLN A 55 10.76 13.72 -4.35
N VAL A 56 9.56 14.30 -4.14
CA VAL A 56 9.37 15.73 -3.81
C VAL A 56 10.08 16.16 -2.53
N GLN A 57 10.12 15.29 -1.51
CA GLN A 57 10.67 15.63 -0.19
C GLN A 57 12.03 14.98 0.02
N LYS A 58 12.90 15.64 0.80
CA LYS A 58 14.25 15.14 1.09
C LYS A 58 14.23 13.76 1.76
N GLN A 59 13.20 13.48 2.54
CA GLN A 59 12.99 12.23 3.28
C GLN A 59 12.32 11.14 2.44
N ALA A 60 12.05 11.35 1.15
CA ALA A 60 11.27 10.40 0.36
C ALA A 60 11.93 9.00 0.30
N ASN A 61 13.26 8.93 0.25
CA ASN A 61 13.99 7.66 0.32
C ASN A 61 13.92 7.02 1.72
N GLU A 62 13.90 7.83 2.79
CA GLU A 62 13.74 7.33 4.16
C GLU A 62 12.35 6.71 4.36
N TRP A 63 11.32 7.29 3.74
CA TRP A 63 9.96 6.74 3.77
C TRP A 63 9.85 5.45 2.97
N GLU A 64 10.52 5.34 1.82
CA GLU A 64 10.60 4.09 1.06
C GLU A 64 11.23 2.98 1.92
N THR A 65 12.39 3.25 2.52
CA THR A 65 13.08 2.31 3.43
C THR A 65 12.24 1.97 4.66
N PHE A 66 11.53 2.94 5.23
CA PHE A 66 10.62 2.69 6.35
C PHE A 66 9.51 1.71 5.95
N CYS A 67 8.89 1.91 4.78
CA CYS A 67 7.82 1.05 4.28
C CYS A 67 8.32 -0.37 3.98
N GLU A 68 9.51 -0.50 3.40
CA GLU A 68 10.15 -1.79 3.15
C GLU A 68 10.43 -2.54 4.46
N ASN A 69 11.05 -1.86 5.44
CA ASN A 69 11.35 -2.43 6.75
C ASN A 69 10.09 -2.88 7.50
N LEU A 70 8.97 -2.17 7.35
CA LEU A 70 7.70 -2.51 8.00
C LEU A 70 7.20 -3.90 7.60
N VAL A 71 7.51 -4.34 6.38
CA VAL A 71 6.98 -5.59 5.79
C VAL A 71 8.04 -6.66 5.55
N THR A 72 9.32 -6.36 5.82
CA THR A 72 10.46 -7.26 5.53
C THR A 72 10.35 -8.63 6.23
N CYS A 73 9.73 -8.69 7.41
CA CYS A 73 9.59 -9.92 8.19
C CYS A 73 8.21 -10.58 8.03
N THR A 74 7.47 -10.28 6.96
CA THR A 74 6.16 -10.87 6.67
C THR A 74 6.18 -11.61 5.33
N ASP A 75 5.15 -12.39 5.04
CA ASP A 75 4.96 -13.04 3.73
C ASP A 75 4.41 -12.06 2.66
N ASP A 76 4.45 -10.75 2.93
CA ASP A 76 3.94 -9.74 2.00
C ASP A 76 4.99 -9.44 0.92
N ARG A 77 4.53 -9.20 -0.31
CA ARG A 77 5.37 -8.74 -1.41
C ARG A 77 5.49 -7.21 -1.32
N PHE A 78 6.69 -6.67 -1.45
CA PHE A 78 6.91 -5.23 -1.45
C PHE A 78 7.38 -4.73 -2.82
N TYR A 79 6.77 -3.65 -3.30
CA TYR A 79 7.17 -2.95 -4.52
C TYR A 79 7.27 -1.45 -4.22
N ALA A 80 8.42 -0.86 -4.56
CA ALA A 80 8.60 0.58 -4.54
C ALA A 80 8.70 1.10 -5.97
N ARG A 81 7.82 2.01 -6.35
CA ARG A 81 7.89 2.72 -7.63
C ARG A 81 8.24 4.16 -7.38
N ARG A 82 9.33 4.60 -8.00
CA ARG A 82 9.78 5.99 -7.98
C ARG A 82 9.18 6.72 -9.17
N ILE A 83 8.64 7.90 -8.92
CA ILE A 83 8.06 8.76 -9.95
C ILE A 83 8.70 10.15 -9.90
N GLU A 84 8.82 10.76 -11.06
CA GLU A 84 9.19 12.16 -11.19
C GLU A 84 7.94 13.02 -11.40
N CYS A 85 7.82 14.07 -10.60
CA CYS A 85 6.71 15.01 -10.71
C CYS A 85 7.21 16.32 -11.34
N THR A 86 6.68 16.66 -12.50
CA THR A 86 7.07 17.87 -13.26
C THR A 86 6.39 19.15 -12.76
N LYS A 87 5.38 19.03 -11.91
CA LYS A 87 4.63 20.15 -11.33
C LYS A 87 4.47 19.95 -9.84
N GLU A 88 4.65 21.04 -9.08
CA GLU A 88 4.38 21.07 -7.65
C GLU A 88 2.91 21.43 -7.38
N SER A 89 2.02 20.48 -7.67
CA SER A 89 0.60 20.59 -7.27
C SER A 89 0.11 19.29 -6.67
N GLU A 90 -0.75 19.39 -5.65
CA GLU A 90 -1.34 18.23 -5.00
C GLU A 90 -2.13 17.35 -5.99
N GLU A 91 -2.82 17.98 -6.93
CA GLU A 91 -3.55 17.29 -7.99
C GLU A 91 -2.61 16.49 -8.90
N HIS A 92 -1.51 17.09 -9.36
CA HIS A 92 -0.53 16.39 -10.22
C HIS A 92 0.12 15.22 -9.48
N PHE A 93 0.46 15.40 -8.19
CA PHE A 93 0.98 14.30 -7.37
C PHE A 93 -0.04 13.18 -7.19
N ARG A 94 -1.32 13.51 -7.00
CA ARG A 94 -2.39 12.53 -6.88
C ARG A 94 -2.55 11.73 -8.18
N GLU A 95 -2.63 12.39 -9.32
CA GLU A 95 -2.73 11.75 -10.63
C GLU A 95 -1.55 10.81 -10.89
N LYS A 96 -0.31 11.30 -10.71
CA LYS A 96 0.90 10.49 -10.93
C LYS A 96 0.99 9.29 -9.99
N ARG A 97 0.52 9.41 -8.75
CA ARG A 97 0.43 8.27 -7.83
C ARG A 97 -0.55 7.22 -8.31
N PHE A 98 -1.73 7.62 -8.81
CA PHE A 98 -2.71 6.67 -9.35
C PHE A 98 -2.19 5.97 -10.60
N GLU A 99 -1.63 6.71 -11.55
CA GLU A 99 -1.01 6.14 -12.76
C GLU A 99 0.06 5.10 -12.40
N ALA A 100 0.96 5.45 -11.47
CA ALA A 100 2.05 4.57 -11.05
C ALA A 100 1.54 3.31 -10.33
N PHE A 101 0.48 3.46 -9.53
CA PHE A 101 -0.15 2.34 -8.83
C PHE A 101 -0.83 1.38 -9.80
N GLU A 102 -1.58 1.91 -10.77
CA GLU A 102 -2.23 1.11 -11.81
C GLU A 102 -1.22 0.36 -12.68
N LEU A 103 -0.14 1.02 -13.10
CA LEU A 103 0.95 0.38 -13.84
C LEU A 103 1.55 -0.79 -13.05
N GLN A 104 1.81 -0.60 -11.76
CA GLN A 104 2.33 -1.66 -10.91
C GLN A 104 1.35 -2.85 -10.80
N LEU A 105 0.04 -2.58 -10.72
CA LEU A 105 -0.98 -3.63 -10.70
C LEU A 105 -1.05 -4.40 -12.02
N LEU A 106 -0.87 -3.73 -13.16
CA LEU A 106 -0.81 -4.38 -14.47
C LEU A 106 0.41 -5.28 -14.59
N GLU A 107 1.59 -4.78 -14.21
CA GLU A 107 2.84 -5.55 -14.20
C GLU A 107 2.74 -6.80 -13.30
N LEU A 108 2.00 -6.71 -12.19
CA LEU A 108 1.75 -7.87 -11.33
C LEU A 108 0.88 -8.93 -12.00
N LYS A 109 -0.12 -8.51 -12.79
CA LYS A 109 -1.02 -9.44 -13.49
C LYS A 109 -0.35 -10.15 -14.66
N GLU A 110 0.59 -9.48 -15.32
CA GLU A 110 1.33 -10.05 -16.46
C GLU A 110 2.36 -11.09 -16.02
N ASN A 111 2.77 -11.08 -14.75
CA ASN A 111 3.74 -12.00 -14.17
C ASN A 111 3.11 -13.16 -13.36
N CYS A 112 1.77 -13.30 -13.39
CA CYS A 112 1.01 -14.41 -12.80
C CYS A 112 0.63 -15.44 -13.87
#